data_AF-A0A661WH28-F1
#
_entry.id   AF-A0A661WH28-F1
#
_cell.length_a   1.000
_cell.length_b   1.000
_cell.length_c   1.000
_cell.angle_alpha   90.00
_cell.angle_beta   90.00
_cell.angle_gamma   90.00
#
_symmetry.space_group_name_H-M   'P 1'
#
loop_
_entity.id
_entity.type
_entity.pdbx_description
1 polymer ?
#
loop_
_entity_poly.entity_id
_entity_poly.type
_entity_poly.pdbx_seq_one_letter_code
_entity_poly.pdbx_strand_id
1 'polypeptide(L)'
;MDNTIKEFSTDSLALAPYLFLKGLKYLRAEVSVGKGNRKRIFFVFEDLKGVGKDLEKSFLNSAEKKYKDCWMYLRNQLKIAQDKDKLTG
;
A
#
# COMPACT_ATOMS: atom_id res chain seq x y z
N MET A 1 -31.23 9.35 10.17
CA MET A 1 -30.51 8.41 9.28
C MET A 1 -29.09 8.34 9.82
N ASP A 2 -28.69 7.21 10.38
CA ASP A 2 -27.32 7.02 10.86
C ASP A 2 -26.38 7.04 9.67
N ASN A 3 -25.66 8.15 9.49
CA ASN A 3 -24.53 8.22 8.57
C ASN A 3 -23.35 7.49 9.21
N THR A 4 -23.44 6.17 9.29
CA THR A 4 -22.30 5.34 9.68
C THR A 4 -21.28 5.45 8.56
N ILE A 5 -20.23 6.25 8.77
CA ILE A 5 -19.15 6.43 7.79
C ILE A 5 -18.57 5.04 7.50
N LYS A 6 -18.67 4.60 6.24
CA LYS A 6 -18.02 3.38 5.79
C LYS A 6 -16.53 3.66 5.62
N GLU A 7 -15.71 2.82 6.22
CA GLU A 7 -14.26 2.96 6.19
C GLU A 7 -13.63 1.84 5.36
N PHE A 8 -12.60 2.20 4.61
CA PHE A 8 -11.71 1.27 3.93
C PHE A 8 -10.30 1.45 4.48
N SER A 9 -9.59 0.36 4.77
CA SER A 9 -8.24 0.42 5.32
C SER A 9 -7.25 -0.47 4.58
N THR A 10 -5.98 -0.04 4.54
CA THR A 10 -4.89 -0.79 3.93
C THR A 10 -3.58 -0.57 4.69
N ASP A 11 -2.73 -1.59 4.80
CA ASP A 11 -1.36 -1.50 5.32
C ASP A 11 -0.31 -1.37 4.20
N SER A 12 -0.76 -1.28 2.93
CA SER A 12 0.12 -1.17 1.77
C SER A 12 0.49 0.28 1.47
N LEU A 13 1.76 0.60 1.66
CA LEU A 13 2.35 1.90 1.29
C LEU A 13 2.30 2.20 -0.22
N ALA A 14 2.05 1.20 -1.07
CA ALA A 14 1.89 1.41 -2.51
C ALA A 14 0.43 1.69 -2.89
N LEU A 15 -0.51 1.04 -2.19
CA LEU A 15 -1.94 1.22 -2.45
C LEU A 15 -2.47 2.52 -1.83
N ALA A 16 -2.03 2.88 -0.62
CA ALA A 16 -2.55 4.06 0.07
C ALA A 16 -2.42 5.37 -0.75
N PRO A 17 -1.27 5.69 -1.39
CA PRO A 17 -1.17 6.85 -2.27
C PRO A 17 -2.09 6.76 -3.49
N TYR A 18 -2.23 5.57 -4.08
CA TYR A 18 -3.12 5.35 -5.21
C TYR A 18 -4.58 5.65 -4.83
N LEU A 19 -5.05 5.17 -3.68
CA LEU A 19 -6.39 5.45 -3.18
C LEU A 19 -6.61 6.96 -2.97
N PHE A 20 -5.64 7.63 -2.33
CA PHE A 20 -5.68 9.07 -2.11
C PHE A 20 -5.79 9.85 -3.43
N LEU A 21 -4.98 9.50 -4.44
CA LEU A 21 -4.99 10.14 -5.76
C LEU A 21 -6.26 9.83 -6.58
N LYS A 22 -6.92 8.69 -6.32
CA LYS A 22 -8.21 8.33 -6.94
C LYS A 22 -9.42 8.90 -6.21
N GLY A 23 -9.19 9.76 -5.21
CA GLY A 23 -10.23 10.56 -4.56
C GLY A 23 -10.83 9.95 -3.30
N LEU A 24 -10.24 8.88 -2.75
CA LEU A 24 -10.60 8.47 -1.39
C LEU A 24 -10.03 9.47 -0.38
N LYS A 25 -10.90 9.98 0.48
CA LYS A 25 -10.50 10.91 1.53
C LYS A 25 -9.78 10.15 2.63
N TYR A 26 -8.51 10.47 2.83
CA TYR A 26 -7.74 9.96 3.97
C TYR A 26 -8.32 10.48 5.28
N LEU A 27 -8.47 9.60 6.27
CA LEU A 27 -8.99 9.92 7.59
C LEU A 27 -7.88 9.92 8.64
N ARG A 28 -7.19 8.79 8.79
CA ARG A 28 -6.19 8.57 9.86
C ARG A 28 -5.31 7.36 9.58
N ALA A 29 -4.26 7.22 10.38
CA ALA A 29 -3.48 6.00 10.48
C ALA A 29 -3.75 5.33 11.83
N GLU A 30 -4.04 4.04 11.81
CA GLU A 30 -4.30 3.25 13.01
C GLU A 30 -3.23 2.18 13.19
N VAL A 31 -2.80 1.99 14.44
CA VAL A 31 -1.91 0.89 14.80
C VAL A 31 -2.79 -0.29 15.20
N SER A 32 -2.62 -1.41 14.53
CA SER A 32 -3.26 -2.68 14.87
C SER A 32 -2.21 -3.74 15.16
N VAL A 33 -2.53 -4.63 16.10
CA VAL A 33 -1.65 -5.75 16.47
C VAL A 33 -2.03 -6.94 15.60
N GLY A 34 -1.17 -7.28 14.64
CA GLY A 34 -1.37 -8.45 13.80
C GLY A 34 -1.06 -9.77 14.51
N LYS A 35 -1.28 -10.89 13.82
CA LYS A 35 -0.86 -12.23 14.30
C LYS A 35 0.64 -12.23 14.62
N GLY A 36 0.99 -12.75 15.80
CA GLY A 36 2.39 -12.81 16.26
C GLY A 36 2.90 -11.52 16.91
N ASN A 37 2.01 -10.67 17.43
CA ASN A 37 2.33 -9.46 18.19
C ASN A 37 3.13 -8.39 17.40
N ARG A 38 3.12 -8.49 16.07
CA ARG A 38 3.75 -7.48 15.20
C ARG A 38 2.79 -6.32 15.02
N LYS A 39 3.22 -5.12 15.43
CA LYS A 39 2.50 -3.88 15.17
C LYS A 39 2.46 -3.63 13.66
N ARG A 40 1.28 -3.38 13.12
CA ARG A 40 1.05 -2.92 11.74
C ARG A 40 0.35 -1.58 11.78
N ILE A 41 0.66 -0.74 10.79
CA ILE A 41 0.01 0.55 10.59
C ILE A 41 -0.95 0.40 9.42
N PHE A 42 -2.21 0.76 9.63
CA PHE A 42 -3.25 0.79 8.61
C PHE A 42 -3.60 2.23 8.30
N PHE A 43 -3.63 2.58 7.02
CA PHE A 43 -4.17 3.85 6.53
C PHE A 43 -5.67 3.69 6.32
N VAL A 44 -6.47 4.54 6.96
CA VAL A 44 -7.93 4.51 6.94
C VAL A 44 -8.46 5.63 6.05
N PHE A 45 -9.39 5.29 5.18
CA PHE A 45 -10.02 6.17 4.21
C PHE A 45 -11.54 6.12 4.35
N GLU A 46 -12.19 7.25 4.06
CA GLU A 46 -13.63 7.33 3.92
C GLU A 46 -14.07 6.68 2.61
N ASP A 47 -14.98 5.71 2.69
CA ASP A 47 -15.50 4.94 1.56
C ASP A 47 -17.04 4.88 1.57
N LEU A 48 -17.67 6.05 1.51
CA LEU A 48 -19.14 6.19 1.53
C LEU A 48 -19.84 5.36 0.43
N LYS A 49 -19.16 5.15 -0.70
CA LYS A 49 -19.69 4.44 -1.87
C LYS A 49 -19.26 2.97 -1.96
N GLY A 50 -18.42 2.48 -1.05
CA GLY A 50 -17.92 1.10 -1.08
C GLY A 50 -16.97 0.79 -2.24
N VAL A 51 -16.32 1.81 -2.82
CA VAL A 51 -15.46 1.70 -4.01
C VAL A 51 -14.02 1.32 -3.67
N GLY A 52 -13.63 1.30 -2.39
CA GLY A 52 -12.26 1.02 -1.96
C GLY A 52 -11.74 -0.32 -2.47
N LYS A 53 -12.56 -1.37 -2.43
CA LYS A 53 -12.22 -2.70 -2.98
C LYS A 53 -12.05 -2.70 -4.49
N ASP A 54 -12.85 -1.93 -5.21
CA ASP A 54 -12.77 -1.86 -6.67
C ASP A 54 -11.52 -1.09 -7.10
N LEU A 55 -11.14 -0.04 -6.35
CA LEU A 55 -9.89 0.67 -6.56
C LEU A 55 -8.67 -0.18 -6.21
N GLU A 56 -8.74 -1.00 -5.17
CA GLU A 56 -7.69 -1.99 -4.87
C GLU A 56 -7.50 -2.97 -6.02
N LYS A 57 -8.57 -3.54 -6.57
CA LYS A 57 -8.50 -4.41 -7.76
C LYS A 57 -7.95 -3.66 -8.98
N SER A 58 -8.37 -2.40 -9.17
CA SER A 58 -7.90 -1.56 -10.26
C SER A 58 -6.40 -1.29 -10.15
N PHE A 59 -5.90 -1.04 -8.94
CA PHE A 59 -4.49 -0.84 -8.65
C PHE A 59 -3.65 -2.05 -9.06
N LEU A 60 -4.11 -3.28 -8.77
CA LEU A 60 -3.34 -4.49 -9.11
C LEU A 60 -3.02 -4.60 -10.61
N ASN A 61 -3.85 -4.02 -11.47
CA ASN A 61 -3.67 -4.02 -12.92
C ASN A 61 -3.12 -2.69 -13.47
N SER A 62 -2.87 -1.70 -12.62
CA SER A 62 -2.54 -0.33 -13.01
C SER A 62 -1.08 -0.13 -13.39
N ALA A 63 -0.78 0.98 -14.07
CA ALA A 63 0.59 1.36 -14.40
C ALA A 63 1.41 1.69 -13.15
N GLU A 64 0.78 2.25 -12.11
CA GLU A 64 1.41 2.58 -10.83
C GLU A 64 1.92 1.32 -10.12
N LYS A 65 1.13 0.23 -10.12
CA LYS A 65 1.58 -1.05 -9.55
C LYS A 65 2.73 -1.64 -10.35
N LYS A 66 2.63 -1.63 -11.68
CA LYS A 66 3.70 -2.10 -12.58
C LYS A 66 4.99 -1.32 -12.36
N TYR A 67 4.91 0.01 -12.28
CA TYR A 67 6.03 0.88 -11.98
C TYR A 67 6.69 0.51 -10.64
N LYS A 68 5.89 0.37 -9.58
CA LYS A 68 6.40 -0.02 -8.25
C LYS A 68 7.07 -1.39 -8.29
N ASP A 69 6.52 -2.35 -9.03
CA ASP A 69 7.08 -3.69 -9.13
C ASP A 69 8.42 -3.68 -9.90
N CYS A 70 8.47 -2.96 -11.02
CA CYS A 70 9.73 -2.73 -11.76
C CYS A 70 10.78 -2.05 -10.88
N TRP A 71 10.40 -1.01 -10.13
CA TRP A 71 11.31 -0.32 -9.22
C TRP A 71 11.87 -1.27 -8.15
N MET A 72 11.01 -2.10 -7.53
CA MET A 72 11.46 -3.10 -6.55
C MET A 72 12.40 -4.14 -7.17
N TYR A 73 12.10 -4.61 -8.38
CA TYR A 73 12.97 -5.52 -9.10
C TYR A 73 14.36 -4.92 -9.33
N LEU A 74 14.43 -3.71 -9.89
CA LEU A 74 15.70 -3.03 -10.17
C LEU A 74 16.48 -2.73 -8.89
N ARG A 75 15.81 -2.31 -7.81
CA ARG A 75 16.43 -2.11 -6.49
C ARG A 75 17.08 -3.39 -5.98
N ASN A 76 16.43 -4.53 -6.15
CA ASN A 76 16.97 -5.82 -5.72
C ASN A 76 18.21 -6.22 -6.56
N GLN A 77 18.22 -5.92 -7.87
CA GLN A 77 19.40 -6.16 -8.71
C GLN A 77 20.61 -5.34 -8.23
N LEU A 78 20.40 -4.07 -7.87
CA LEU A 78 21.45 -3.23 -7.30
C LEU A 78 22.03 -3.82 -6.01
N LYS A 79 21.15 -4.29 -5.11
CA LYS A 79 21.58 -4.91 -3.86
C LYS A 79 22.43 -6.17 -4.10
N ILE A 80 22.01 -7.04 -5.03
CA ILE A 80 22.77 -8.24 -5.40
C ILE A 80 24.15 -7.87 -5.93
N ALA A 81 24.24 -6.85 -6.78
CA ALA A 81 25.52 -6.39 -7.32
C ALA A 81 26.46 -5.88 -6.21
N GLN A 82 25.94 -5.09 -5.26
CA GLN A 82 26.69 -4.57 -4.12
C GLN A 82 27.18 -5.68 -3.17
N ASP A 83 26.36 -6.70 -2.93
CA ASP A 83 26.73 -7.80 -2.06
C ASP A 83 27.80 -8.71 -2.71
N LYS A 84 27.80 -8.83 -4.04
CA LYS A 84 28.85 -9.55 -4.79
C LYS A 84 30.21 -8.84 -4.70
N ASP A 85 30.23 -7.53 -4.87
CA ASP A 85 31.46 -6.72 -4.82
C ASP A 85 32.18 -6.86 -3.46
N LYS A 86 31.41 -6.89 -2.36
CA LYS A 86 31.94 -7.09 -1.00
C LYS A 86 32.51 -8.48 -0.71
N LEU A 87 32.17 -9.49 -1.53
CA LEU A 87 32.68 -10.86 -1.37
C LEU A 87 33.96 -11.08 -2.17
N THR A 88 34.27 -10.18 -3.12
CA THR A 88 35.42 -10.26 -4.01
C THR A 88 36.51 -9.23 -3.71
N GLY A 89 36.24 -8.27 -2.82
CA GLY A 89 37.17 -7.24 -2.35
C GLY A 89 37.79 -7.53 -0.99
#